data_AF-A0A5J4TK37-F1
#
_entry.id   AF-A0A5J4TK37-F1
#
_cell.length_a   1.000
_cell.length_b   1.000
_cell.length_c   1.000
_cell.angle_alpha   90.00
_cell.angle_beta   90.00
_cell.angle_gamma   90.00
#
_symmetry.space_group_name_H-M   'P 1'
#
loop_
_entity.id
_entity.type
_entity.pdbx_description
1 polymer ?
#
loop_
_entity_poly.entity_id
_entity_poly.type
_entity_poly.pdbx_seq_one_letter_code
_entity_poly.pdbx_strand_id
1 'polypeptide(L)'
;MPFGTKHSPIYYETAIEPIIQQIRIKTEIRIINYVDGILLFHQNKEYLKNMTQQVIDTLKYFGFTKNTEKSETEPNQIVIFLGCEWNLANATVKTKPKKRLLLLHNLYNMRRWIKT
;
A
#
# COMPACT_ATOMS: atom_id res chain seq x y z
N MET A 1 3.58 4.98 -20.68
CA MET A 1 2.32 4.26 -20.41
C MET A 1 1.23 5.28 -20.09
N PRO A 2 0.15 5.39 -20.89
CA PRO A 2 -0.89 6.37 -20.66
C PRO A 2 -1.73 6.05 -19.40
N PHE A 3 -2.06 7.07 -18.62
CA PHE A 3 -2.99 6.94 -17.49
C PHE A 3 -4.44 6.79 -17.99
N GLY A 4 -5.26 6.04 -17.26
CA GLY A 4 -6.69 5.89 -17.55
C GLY A 4 -7.06 4.81 -18.56
N THR A 5 -6.11 4.03 -19.07
CA THR A 5 -6.44 2.87 -19.91
C THR A 5 -6.76 1.64 -19.06
N LYS A 6 -7.65 0.78 -19.56
CA LYS A 6 -8.02 -0.49 -18.90
C LYS A 6 -6.85 -1.41 -18.62
N HIS A 7 -5.78 -1.31 -19.43
CA HIS A 7 -4.60 -2.16 -19.30
C HIS A 7 -3.53 -1.57 -18.39
N SER A 8 -3.68 -0.30 -17.98
CA SER A 8 -2.65 0.37 -17.20
C SER A 8 -2.36 -0.33 -15.86
N PRO A 9 -3.37 -0.74 -15.05
CA PRO A 9 -3.07 -1.48 -13.83
C PRO A 9 -2.36 -2.82 -14.09
N ILE A 10 -2.72 -3.53 -15.16
CA ILE A 10 -2.19 -4.85 -15.49
C ILE A 10 -0.69 -4.78 -15.82
N TYR A 11 -0.29 -3.83 -16.67
CA TYR A 11 1.12 -3.68 -17.03
C TYR A 11 1.98 -3.24 -15.82
N TYR A 12 1.42 -2.41 -14.94
CA TYR A 12 2.12 -2.02 -13.71
C TYR A 12 2.35 -3.23 -12.82
N GLU A 13 1.30 -4.02 -12.55
CA GLU A 13 1.40 -5.21 -11.72
C GLU A 13 2.38 -6.22 -12.31
N THR A 14 2.30 -6.47 -13.63
CA THR A 14 3.20 -7.38 -14.34
C THR A 14 4.67 -6.98 -14.23
N ALA A 15 4.96 -5.67 -14.19
CA ALA A 15 6.33 -5.18 -14.08
C ALA A 15 6.87 -5.26 -12.63
N ILE A 16 6.02 -4.97 -11.63
CA ILE A 16 6.46 -4.86 -10.23
C ILE A 16 6.45 -6.20 -9.50
N GLU A 17 5.52 -7.10 -9.84
CA GLU A 17 5.34 -8.39 -9.18
C GLU A 17 6.62 -9.24 -9.09
N PRO A 18 7.40 -9.46 -10.18
CA PRO A 18 8.64 -10.25 -10.08
C PRO A 18 9.67 -9.61 -9.14
N ILE A 19 9.73 -8.27 -9.08
CA ILE A 19 10.65 -7.54 -8.20
C ILE A 19 10.26 -7.78 -6.74
N ILE A 20 8.97 -7.64 -6.42
CA ILE A 20 8.44 -7.88 -5.07
C ILE A 20 8.63 -9.33 -4.66
N GLN A 21 8.40 -10.30 -5.56
CA GLN A 21 8.61 -11.71 -5.28
C GLN A 21 10.09 -12.01 -4.96
N GLN A 22 11.03 -11.44 -5.72
CA GLN A 22 12.46 -11.60 -5.41
C GLN A 22 12.82 -11.04 -4.04
N ILE A 23 12.27 -9.88 -3.67
CA ILE A 23 12.49 -9.30 -2.34
C ILE A 23 11.94 -10.24 -1.26
N ARG A 24 10.72 -10.76 -1.42
CA ARG A 24 10.10 -11.72 -0.48
C ARG A 24 10.91 -13.00 -0.28
N ILE A 25 11.57 -13.49 -1.33
CA ILE A 25 12.40 -14.72 -1.25
C ILE A 25 13.73 -14.44 -0.57
N LYS A 26 14.32 -13.26 -0.80
CA LYS A 26 15.65 -12.89 -0.27
C LYS A 26 15.62 -12.33 1.16
N THR A 27 14.45 -11.98 1.68
CA THR A 27 14.31 -11.24 2.94
C THR A 27 13.18 -11.80 3.78
N GLU A 28 13.24 -11.56 5.10
CA GLU A 28 12.21 -12.02 6.03
C GLU A 28 11.05 -11.00 6.20
N ILE A 29 11.06 -9.91 5.44
CA ILE A 29 10.01 -8.87 5.53
C ILE A 29 8.72 -9.34 4.85
N ARG A 30 7.59 -9.02 5.50
CA ARG A 30 6.27 -9.20 4.90
C ARG A 30 5.92 -7.97 4.08
N ILE A 31 5.37 -8.19 2.89
CA ILE A 31 5.04 -7.11 1.95
C ILE A 31 3.55 -7.20 1.59
N ILE A 32 2.87 -6.06 1.56
CA ILE A 32 1.56 -5.87 0.93
C ILE A 32 1.77 -4.85 -0.19
N ASN A 33 1.40 -5.21 -1.42
CA ASN A 33 1.40 -4.30 -2.56
C ASN A 33 -0.02 -4.09 -3.09
N TYR A 34 -0.31 -2.87 -3.55
CA TYR A 34 -1.52 -2.52 -4.26
C TYR A 34 -1.20 -1.40 -5.25
N VAL A 35 -0.99 -1.73 -6.53
CA VAL A 35 -0.52 -0.79 -7.55
C VAL A 35 0.69 -0.01 -7.00
N ASP A 36 0.59 1.31 -6.84
CA ASP A 36 1.67 2.19 -6.39
C ASP A 36 1.90 2.20 -4.87
N GLY A 37 0.99 1.59 -4.09
CA GLY A 37 1.11 1.47 -2.65
C GLY A 37 1.85 0.19 -2.23
N ILE A 38 3.01 0.34 -1.59
CA ILE A 38 3.76 -0.78 -1.00
C ILE A 38 3.89 -0.56 0.50
N LEU A 39 3.59 -1.60 1.28
CA LEU A 39 3.70 -1.59 2.73
C LEU A 39 4.55 -2.77 3.20
N LEU A 40 5.56 -2.48 4.04
CA LEU A 40 6.54 -3.43 4.54
C LEU A 40 6.37 -3.62 6.05
N PHE A 41 6.49 -4.86 6.53
CA PHE A 41 6.37 -5.18 7.96
C PHE A 41 7.44 -6.17 8.40
N HIS A 42 7.97 -5.94 9.60
CA HIS A 42 8.88 -6.84 10.29
C HIS A 42 8.87 -6.54 11.80
N GLN A 43 9.20 -7.53 12.63
CA GLN A 43 9.20 -7.37 14.10
C GLN A 43 10.37 -6.50 14.57
N ASN A 44 11.55 -6.67 13.97
CA ASN A 44 12.73 -5.87 14.28
C ASN A 44 12.70 -4.53 13.51
N LYS A 45 12.66 -3.42 14.25
CA LYS A 45 12.60 -2.04 13.74
C LYS A 45 13.82 -1.64 12.91
N GLU A 46 15.03 -1.95 13.38
CA GLU A 46 16.27 -1.61 12.65
C GLU A 46 16.41 -2.42 11.37
N TYR A 47 16.09 -3.71 11.44
CA TYR A 47 16.06 -4.56 10.25
C TYR A 47 15.05 -4.03 9.23
N LEU A 48 13.84 -3.66 9.66
CA LEU A 48 12.83 -3.08 8.78
C LEU A 48 13.33 -1.78 8.11
N LYS A 49 14.00 -0.91 8.86
CA LYS A 49 14.58 0.34 8.33
C LYS A 49 15.63 0.06 7.25
N ASN A 50 16.54 -0.88 7.52
CA ASN A 50 17.57 -1.27 6.56
C ASN A 50 16.97 -1.92 5.31
N MET A 51 16.01 -2.84 5.48
CA MET A 51 15.33 -3.48 4.35
C MET A 51 14.51 -2.49 3.53
N THR A 52 13.86 -1.52 4.17
CA THR A 52 13.10 -0.46 3.48
C THR A 52 14.00 0.32 2.54
N GLN A 53 15.21 0.66 2.99
CA GLN A 53 16.19 1.34 2.13
C GLN A 53 16.62 0.46 0.95
N GLN A 54 16.91 -0.83 1.18
CA GLN A 54 17.25 -1.76 0.10
C GLN A 54 16.12 -1.94 -0.92
N VAL A 55 14.87 -1.99 -0.47
CA VAL A 55 13.69 -2.06 -1.35
C VAL A 55 13.59 -0.79 -2.19
N ILE A 56 13.77 0.38 -1.60
CA ILE A 56 13.76 1.67 -2.33
C ILE A 56 14.85 1.68 -3.40
N ASP A 57 16.06 1.24 -3.07
CA ASP A 57 17.19 1.25 -4.01
C ASP A 57 17.01 0.22 -5.13
N THR A 58 16.42 -0.94 -4.82
CA THR A 58 16.03 -1.95 -5.82
C THR A 58 14.97 -1.38 -6.77
N LEU A 59 13.93 -0.74 -6.24
CA LEU A 59 12.89 -0.12 -7.07
C LEU A 59 13.46 0.99 -7.97
N LYS A 60 14.37 1.83 -7.44
CA LYS A 60 15.10 2.84 -8.24
C LYS A 60 15.92 2.21 -9.36
N TYR A 61 16.60 1.10 -9.09
CA TYR A 61 17.36 0.37 -10.10
C TYR A 61 16.49 -0.08 -11.28
N PHE A 62 15.25 -0.52 -11.01
CA PHE A 62 14.26 -0.87 -12.04
C PHE A 62 13.53 0.34 -12.66
N GLY A 63 13.93 1.57 -12.34
CA GLY A 63 13.39 2.79 -12.92
C GLY A 63 12.16 3.36 -12.21
N PHE A 64 11.80 2.87 -11.03
CA PHE A 64 10.73 3.45 -10.22
C PHE A 64 11.24 4.61 -9.35
N THR A 65 10.38 5.60 -9.13
CA THR A 65 10.71 6.77 -8.30
C THR A 65 9.86 6.78 -7.05
N LYS A 66 10.49 6.93 -5.88
CA LYS A 66 9.80 7.11 -4.60
C LYS A 66 9.14 8.49 -4.56
N ASN A 67 7.86 8.55 -4.21
CA ASN A 67 7.22 9.82 -3.86
C ASN A 67 7.61 10.23 -2.43
N THR A 68 8.49 11.20 -2.26
CA THR A 68 9.00 11.64 -0.95
C THR A 68 7.95 12.29 -0.05
N GLU A 69 6.89 12.87 -0.62
CA GLU A 69 5.82 13.51 0.16
C GLU A 69 4.84 12.49 0.74
N LYS A 70 4.61 11.38 0.02
CA LYS A 70 3.63 10.35 0.40
C LYS A 70 4.24 9.11 1.04
N SER A 71 5.54 8.89 0.88
CA SER A 71 6.21 7.67 1.37
C SER A 71 6.78 7.89 2.77
N GLU A 72 6.27 7.13 3.73
CA GLU A 72 6.83 7.02 5.07
C GLU A 72 7.92 5.93 5.06
N THR A 73 9.14 6.29 5.45
CA THR A 73 10.29 5.35 5.49
C THR A 73 10.74 5.03 6.91
N GLU A 74 10.17 5.72 7.90
CA GLU A 74 10.42 5.39 9.30
C GLU A 74 9.44 4.31 9.76
N PRO A 75 9.92 3.23 10.38
CA PRO A 75 9.07 2.17 10.87
C PRO A 75 8.17 2.66 12.01
N ASN A 76 6.86 2.55 11.82
CA ASN A 76 5.83 2.93 12.78
C ASN A 76 4.76 1.81 12.92
N GLN A 77 4.12 1.74 14.08
CA GLN A 77 3.00 0.84 14.33
C GLN A 77 1.66 1.41 13.84
N ILE A 78 1.60 2.73 13.61
CA ILE A 78 0.44 3.41 13.03
C ILE A 78 0.85 3.92 11.65
N VAL A 79 0.19 3.44 10.60
CA VAL A 79 0.50 3.81 9.21
C VAL A 79 -0.77 4.15 8.44
N ILE A 80 -0.68 5.11 7.51
CA ILE A 80 -1.78 5.41 6.59
C ILE A 80 -1.58 4.63 5.29
N PHE A 81 -2.42 3.64 5.03
CA PHE A 81 -2.37 2.83 3.82
C PHE A 81 -3.76 2.72 3.17
N LEU A 82 -3.82 2.96 1.85
CA LEU A 82 -5.07 3.02 1.06
C LEU A 82 -6.12 4.01 1.61
N GLY A 83 -5.65 5.06 2.29
CA GLY A 83 -6.51 6.08 2.91
C GLY A 83 -7.22 5.63 4.19
N CYS A 84 -6.77 4.52 4.79
CA CYS A 84 -7.13 4.08 6.13
C CYS A 84 -5.91 4.20 7.04
N GLU A 85 -6.13 4.51 8.32
CA GLU A 85 -5.14 4.40 9.38
C GLU A 85 -5.15 2.95 9.90
N TRP A 86 -4.00 2.31 9.86
CA TRP A 86 -3.79 0.95 10.34
C TRP A 86 -2.99 1.05 11.63
N ASN A 87 -3.58 0.64 12.75
CA ASN A 87 -2.91 0.54 14.02
C ASN A 87 -2.59 -0.94 14.28
N LEU A 88 -1.32 -1.30 14.05
CA LEU A 88 -0.80 -2.65 14.16
C LEU A 88 -0.70 -3.13 15.61
N ALA A 89 -0.48 -2.23 16.56
CA ALA A 89 -0.40 -2.57 17.98
C ALA A 89 -1.74 -3.08 18.53
N ASN A 90 -2.83 -2.48 18.09
CA ASN A 90 -4.19 -2.83 18.54
C ASN A 90 -4.96 -3.69 17.52
N ALA A 91 -4.33 -4.07 16.40
CA ALA A 91 -4.98 -4.75 15.28
C ALA A 91 -6.29 -4.07 14.81
N THR A 92 -6.28 -2.74 14.66
CA THR A 92 -7.45 -1.96 14.22
C THR A 92 -7.19 -1.18 12.95
N VAL A 93 -8.24 -0.98 12.15
CA VAL A 93 -8.22 -0.12 10.96
C VAL A 93 -9.30 0.96 11.10
N LYS A 94 -8.92 2.22 10.91
CA LYS A 94 -9.82 3.37 11.00
C LYS A 94 -9.82 4.15 9.69
N THR A 95 -11.00 4.54 9.24
CA THR A 95 -11.17 5.46 8.11
C THR A 95 -11.32 6.89 8.63
N LYS A 96 -10.87 7.90 7.86
CA LYS A 96 -11.15 9.32 8.19
C LYS A 96 -12.67 9.53 8.41
N PRO A 97 -13.11 10.27 9.46
CA PRO A 97 -14.52 10.42 9.79
C PRO A 97 -15.40 10.90 8.61
N LYS A 98 -14.92 11.88 7.83
CA LYS A 98 -15.61 12.37 6.63
C LYS A 98 -15.83 11.27 5.58
N LYS A 99 -14.81 10.44 5.32
CA LYS A 99 -14.89 9.32 4.37
C LYS A 99 -15.86 8.25 4.86
N ARG A 100 -15.88 7.97 6.16
CA ARG A 100 -16.84 7.05 6.79
C ARG A 100 -18.29 7.49 6.60
N LEU A 101 -18.58 8.77 6.87
CA LEU A 101 -19.93 9.32 6.71
C LEU A 101 -20.40 9.23 5.25
N LEU A 102 -19.54 9.58 4.30
CA LEU A 102 -19.84 9.47 2.86
C LEU A 102 -20.11 8.02 2.45
N LEU A 103 -19.30 7.06 2.93
CA LEU A 103 -19.49 5.64 2.66
C LEU A 103 -20.84 5.14 3.22
N LEU A 104 -21.19 5.51 4.45
CA LEU A 104 -22.47 5.14 5.06
C LEU A 104 -23.66 5.71 4.27
N HIS A 105 -23.58 6.98 3.86
CA HIS A 105 -24.59 7.61 3.01
C HIS A 105 -24.73 6.88 1.66
N ASN A 106 -23.62 6.56 1.00
CA ASN A 106 -23.64 5.84 -0.27
C ASN A 106 -24.20 4.42 -0.12
N LEU A 107 -23.84 3.70 0.95
CA LEU A 107 -24.38 2.37 1.27
C LEU A 107 -25.89 2.42 1.50
N TYR A 108 -26.39 3.45 2.18
CA TYR A 108 -27.82 3.66 2.35
C TYR A 108 -28.54 3.83 1.00
N ASN A 109 -27.98 4.63 0.09
CA ASN A 109 -28.55 4.84 -1.24
C ASN A 109 -28.48 3.58 -2.11
N MET A 110 -27.35 2.88 -2.13
CA MET A 110 -27.19 1.61 -2.84
C MET A 110 -28.19 0.55 -2.34
N ARG A 111 -28.41 0.46 -1.02
CA ARG A 111 -29.43 -0.44 -0.45
C ARG A 111 -30.84 -0.14 -0.96
N ARG A 112 -31.17 1.14 -1.23
CA ARG A 112 -32.46 1.51 -1.83
C ARG A 112 -32.56 1.08 -3.29
N TRP A 113 -31.46 1.13 -4.04
CA TRP A 113 -31.41 0.74 -5.46
C TRP A 113 -31.47 -0.76 -5.70
N ILE A 114 -30.99 -1.58 -4.76
CA ILE A 114 -31.01 -3.05 -4.87
C ILE A 114 -32.37 -3.63 -4.45
N LYS A 115 -33.25 -2.84 -3.83
CA LYS A 115 -34.57 -3.29 -3.33
C LYS A 115 -35.71 -3.23 -4.37
N THR A 116 -35.38 -3.16 -5.66
CA THR A 116 -36.31 -3.38 -6.80
C THR A 116 -35.96 -4.70 -7.48
#